data_AF-A0A251SJ41-F1
#
_entry.id   AF-A0A251SJ41-F1
#
_cell.length_a   1.000
_cell.length_b   1.000
_cell.length_c   1.000
_cell.angle_alpha   90.00
_cell.angle_beta   90.00
_cell.angle_gamma   90.00
#
_symmetry.space_group_name_H-M   'P 1'
#
loop_
_entity.id
_entity.type
_entity.pdbx_description
1 polymer ?
#
loop_
_entity_poly.entity_id
_entity_poly.type
_entity_poly.pdbx_seq_one_letter_code
_entity_poly.pdbx_strand_id
1 'polypeptide(L)'
;MVIEPLRSYGRGRDADGGRYISLIFGTNLTDVIITGNNGTINSQGSPWWVKYRAGQLKYTRLYLIELMYSDGIQISNLTLIDSPSWNVHPIYSSNIIIQGITILALVRSPNTDGINLDSCTNTRIEDCYIVSGDDCVAVKGGWDEYGITYGMQLVLSLWEL
;
A
#
# COMPACT_ATOMS: atom_id res chain seq x y z
N MET A 1 2.48 14.36 8.46
CA MET A 1 3.96 14.52 8.50
C MET A 1 4.53 14.14 7.13
N VAL A 2 5.63 14.76 6.70
CA VAL A 2 6.35 14.38 5.47
C VAL A 2 7.59 13.59 5.88
N ILE A 3 7.84 12.47 5.20
CA ILE A 3 8.97 11.58 5.42
C ILE A 3 9.73 11.35 4.11
N GLU A 4 10.92 10.79 4.20
CA GLU A 4 11.74 10.47 3.03
C GLU A 4 11.04 9.51 2.05
N PRO A 5 11.40 9.55 0.76
CA PRO A 5 10.96 8.56 -0.20
C PRO A 5 11.33 7.13 0.20
N LEU A 6 10.68 6.16 -0.43
CA LEU A 6 11.05 4.76 -0.28
C LEU A 6 12.45 4.54 -0.84
N ARG A 7 13.31 3.88 -0.06
CA ARG A 7 14.72 3.68 -0.43
C ARG A 7 14.86 2.94 -1.76
N SER A 8 14.02 1.94 -2.00
CA SER A 8 14.00 1.17 -3.24
C SER A 8 13.39 1.93 -4.42
N TYR A 9 12.93 3.18 -4.25
CA TYR A 9 12.37 4.01 -5.33
C TYR A 9 13.30 5.18 -5.68
N GLY A 10 14.21 5.56 -4.77
CA GLY A 10 15.19 6.64 -4.97
C GLY A 10 14.62 8.06 -5.03
N ARG A 11 13.32 8.21 -5.30
CA ARG A 11 12.61 9.49 -5.44
C ARG A 11 11.13 9.38 -5.04
N GLY A 12 10.48 10.53 -4.91
CA GLY A 12 9.03 10.59 -4.77
C GLY A 12 8.29 10.02 -5.99
N ARG A 13 7.15 9.38 -5.75
CA ARG A 13 6.38 8.66 -6.78
C ARG A 13 5.39 9.57 -7.51
N ASP A 14 4.68 10.45 -6.80
CA ASP A 14 3.71 11.38 -7.43
C ASP A 14 4.27 12.79 -7.65
N ALA A 15 5.27 13.18 -6.86
CA ALA A 15 5.92 14.49 -6.92
C ALA A 15 7.34 14.37 -6.35
N ASP A 16 8.23 15.27 -6.77
CA ASP A 16 9.61 15.32 -6.29
C ASP A 16 9.70 15.56 -4.77
N GLY A 17 10.79 15.08 -4.16
CA GLY A 17 11.01 15.17 -2.72
C GLY A 17 10.28 14.06 -1.95
N GLY A 18 9.92 14.36 -0.69
CA GLY A 18 9.37 13.37 0.25
C GLY A 18 7.93 12.92 -0.06
N ARG A 19 7.38 12.15 0.89
CA ARG A 19 6.02 11.61 0.84
C ARG A 19 5.27 11.90 2.13
N TYR A 20 3.96 12.07 2.05
CA TYR A 20 3.13 12.10 3.25
C TYR A 20 3.10 10.73 3.91
N ILE A 21 3.25 10.69 5.23
CA ILE A 21 3.09 9.45 6.01
C ILE A 21 1.69 8.87 5.80
N SER A 22 1.61 7.54 5.69
CA SER A 22 0.37 6.78 5.52
C SER A 22 -0.59 6.97 6.69
N LEU A 23 -1.89 6.81 6.44
CA LEU A 23 -2.94 7.02 7.46
C LEU A 23 -2.75 6.07 8.65
N ILE A 24 -2.51 4.79 8.35
CA ILE A 24 -2.02 3.79 9.28
C ILE A 24 -0.60 3.44 8.85
N PHE A 25 0.36 3.75 9.71
CA PHE A 25 1.79 3.57 9.42
C PHE A 25 2.48 2.83 10.57
N GLY A 26 3.34 1.88 10.21
CA GLY A 26 4.22 1.18 11.14
C GLY A 26 5.55 0.81 10.48
N THR A 27 6.62 0.76 11.27
CA THR A 27 7.95 0.36 10.78
C THR A 27 8.72 -0.42 11.85
N ASN A 28 9.49 -1.44 11.46
CA ASN A 28 10.25 -2.30 12.36
C ASN A 28 9.37 -2.94 13.46
N LEU A 29 8.22 -3.49 13.06
CA LEU A 29 7.27 -4.11 13.97
C LEU A 29 7.28 -5.63 13.81
N THR A 30 6.87 -6.33 14.87
CA THR A 30 6.60 -7.76 14.87
C THR A 30 5.20 -8.01 15.43
N ASP A 31 4.51 -9.04 14.94
CA ASP A 31 3.18 -9.46 15.41
C ASP A 31 2.11 -8.36 15.32
N VAL A 32 1.95 -7.79 14.11
CA VAL A 32 1.01 -6.70 13.84
C VAL A 32 -0.32 -7.26 13.38
N ILE A 33 -1.39 -6.97 14.12
CA ILE A 33 -2.76 -7.36 13.76
C ILE A 33 -3.62 -6.12 13.57
N ILE A 34 -4.19 -5.98 12.37
CA ILE A 34 -5.18 -4.95 12.03
C ILE A 34 -6.47 -5.66 11.62
N THR A 35 -7.52 -5.52 12.43
CA THR A 35 -8.82 -6.16 12.17
C THR A 35 -9.99 -5.28 12.60
N GLY A 36 -11.21 -5.53 12.12
CA GLY A 36 -12.33 -4.66 12.42
C GLY A 36 -13.75 -5.22 12.29
N ASN A 37 -13.95 -6.54 12.21
CA ASN A 37 -15.29 -7.15 12.05
C ASN A 37 -16.13 -6.47 10.94
N ASN A 38 -15.51 -6.29 9.77
CA ASN A 38 -16.04 -5.54 8.62
C ASN A 38 -16.27 -4.04 8.85
N GLY A 39 -15.59 -3.44 9.83
CA GLY A 39 -15.54 -2.00 10.04
C GLY A 39 -14.91 -1.26 8.86
N THR A 40 -15.32 -0.01 8.65
CA THR A 40 -14.89 0.81 7.50
C THR A 40 -13.82 1.84 7.89
N ILE A 41 -12.75 1.91 7.10
CA ILE A 41 -11.75 2.98 7.14
C ILE A 41 -11.89 3.82 5.86
N ASN A 42 -12.30 5.08 6.01
CA ASN A 42 -12.43 6.04 4.91
C ASN A 42 -11.28 7.05 4.94
N SER A 43 -10.44 7.06 3.90
CA SER A 43 -9.28 7.94 3.82
C SER A 43 -9.51 9.26 3.09
N GLN A 44 -10.72 9.49 2.57
CA GLN A 44 -11.14 10.75 1.94
C GLN A 44 -10.19 11.22 0.81
N GLY A 45 -9.93 10.35 -0.16
CA GLY A 45 -8.96 10.56 -1.24
C GLY A 45 -9.30 11.65 -2.26
N SER A 46 -10.56 12.06 -2.37
CA SER A 46 -11.04 13.00 -3.40
C SER A 46 -10.20 14.28 -3.55
N PRO A 47 -9.86 15.03 -2.48
CA PRO A 47 -9.01 16.22 -2.60
C PRO A 47 -7.61 15.93 -3.13
N TRP A 48 -7.07 14.74 -2.85
CA TRP A 48 -5.75 14.33 -3.31
C TRP A 48 -5.76 14.02 -4.80
N TRP A 49 -6.80 13.35 -5.28
CA TRP A 49 -6.95 13.03 -6.70
C TRP A 49 -7.12 14.28 -7.56
N VAL A 50 -7.85 15.29 -7.06
CA VAL A 50 -7.98 16.60 -7.73
C VAL A 50 -6.61 17.27 -7.85
N LYS A 51 -5.83 17.33 -6.77
CA LYS A 51 -4.49 17.93 -6.77
C LYS A 51 -3.50 17.16 -7.65
N TYR A 52 -3.56 15.83 -7.66
CA TYR A 52 -2.74 14.98 -8.52
C TYR A 52 -2.94 15.32 -10.00
N ARG A 53 -4.20 15.34 -10.47
CA ARG A 53 -4.49 15.65 -11.87
C ARG A 53 -4.15 17.08 -12.25
N ALA A 54 -4.24 18.01 -11.30
CA ALA A 54 -3.85 19.40 -11.53
C ALA A 54 -2.32 19.62 -11.50
N GLY A 55 -1.51 18.61 -11.19
CA GLY A 55 -0.07 18.76 -11.02
C GLY A 55 0.31 19.64 -9.82
N GLN A 56 -0.55 19.69 -8.79
CA GLN A 56 -0.44 20.60 -7.64
C GLN A 56 0.03 19.90 -6.36
N LEU A 57 0.51 18.66 -6.47
CA LEU A 57 1.09 17.97 -5.33
C LEU A 57 2.47 18.53 -5.01
N LYS A 58 2.69 18.88 -3.75
CA LYS A 58 4.00 19.28 -3.24
C LYS A 58 4.90 18.08 -2.92
N TYR A 59 4.29 16.97 -2.52
CA TYR A 59 4.93 15.73 -2.09
C TYR A 59 4.09 14.54 -2.55
N THR A 60 4.68 13.35 -2.53
CA THR A 60 3.98 12.10 -2.88
C THR A 60 2.80 11.86 -1.92
N ARG A 61 1.64 11.46 -2.46
CA ARG A 61 0.42 11.22 -1.68
C ARG A 61 0.64 10.11 -0.66
N LEU A 62 -0.09 10.18 0.45
CA LEU A 62 -0.10 9.11 1.44
C LEU A 62 -0.84 7.86 0.93
N TYR A 63 -0.54 6.73 1.55
CA TYR A 63 -1.29 5.48 1.40
C TYR A 63 -2.24 5.28 2.59
N LEU A 64 -3.16 4.32 2.48
CA LEU A 64 -4.10 4.02 3.56
C LEU A 64 -3.42 3.21 4.67
N ILE A 65 -2.93 2.00 4.39
CA ILE A 65 -2.11 1.19 5.30
C ILE A 65 -0.73 0.99 4.69
N GLU A 66 0.31 1.28 5.47
CA GLU A 66 1.70 0.96 5.11
C GLU A 66 2.47 0.41 6.31
N LEU A 67 3.06 -0.77 6.12
CA LEU A 67 3.90 -1.43 7.10
C LEU A 67 5.26 -1.70 6.47
N MET A 68 6.30 -1.13 7.06
CA MET A 68 7.66 -1.19 6.54
C MET A 68 8.54 -2.08 7.42
N TYR A 69 9.48 -2.84 6.85
CA TYR A 69 10.48 -3.57 7.62
C TYR A 69 9.88 -4.43 8.76
N SER A 70 8.73 -5.04 8.52
CA SER A 70 7.95 -5.68 9.58
C SER A 70 7.74 -7.16 9.30
N ASP A 71 7.52 -7.94 10.37
CA ASP A 71 7.36 -9.38 10.31
C ASP A 71 6.10 -9.84 11.06
N GLY A 72 5.39 -10.84 10.53
CA GLY A 72 4.17 -11.34 11.17
C GLY A 72 3.03 -10.33 11.10
N ILE A 73 2.57 -10.03 9.89
CA ILE A 73 1.52 -9.05 9.62
C ILE A 73 0.21 -9.77 9.30
N GLN A 74 -0.87 -9.40 9.99
CA GLN A 74 -2.23 -9.80 9.66
C GLN A 74 -3.14 -8.58 9.45
N ILE A 75 -3.74 -8.48 8.27
CA ILE A 75 -4.76 -7.48 7.95
C ILE A 75 -6.03 -8.23 7.55
N SER A 76 -7.11 -8.10 8.32
CA SER A 76 -8.30 -8.93 8.09
C SER A 76 -9.63 -8.29 8.43
N ASN A 77 -10.69 -8.70 7.73
CA ASN A 77 -12.08 -8.36 8.05
C ASN A 77 -12.31 -6.84 8.18
N LEU A 78 -11.91 -6.09 7.15
CA LEU A 78 -12.02 -4.63 7.07
C LEU A 78 -12.59 -4.21 5.73
N THR A 79 -13.29 -3.07 5.71
CA THR A 79 -13.65 -2.35 4.49
C THR A 79 -12.78 -1.09 4.38
N LEU A 80 -12.06 -0.94 3.27
CA LEU A 80 -11.14 0.17 3.00
C LEU A 80 -11.66 0.97 1.82
N ILE A 81 -11.90 2.28 2.01
CA ILE A 81 -12.48 3.12 0.97
C ILE A 81 -11.72 4.44 0.76
N ASP A 82 -11.77 4.91 -0.49
CA ASP A 82 -11.31 6.22 -0.92
C ASP A 82 -9.86 6.55 -0.50
N SER A 83 -8.92 5.63 -0.73
CA SER A 83 -7.51 5.92 -0.50
C SER A 83 -7.00 7.06 -1.42
N PRO A 84 -6.20 8.02 -0.91
CA PRO A 84 -5.52 9.04 -1.71
C PRO A 84 -4.65 8.48 -2.84
N SER A 85 -4.10 7.28 -2.63
CA SER A 85 -3.24 6.53 -3.56
C SER A 85 -3.41 5.03 -3.21
N TRP A 86 -2.34 4.24 -3.07
CA TRP A 86 -2.42 2.82 -2.71
C TRP A 86 -3.20 2.53 -1.42
N ASN A 87 -3.92 1.41 -1.36
CA ASN A 87 -4.72 1.02 -0.19
C ASN A 87 -3.89 0.25 0.84
N VAL A 88 -3.32 -0.92 0.47
CA VAL A 88 -2.55 -1.76 1.39
C VAL A 88 -1.14 -1.95 0.84
N HIS A 89 -0.13 -1.43 1.54
CA HIS A 89 1.26 -1.42 1.09
C HIS A 89 2.22 -1.94 2.17
N PRO A 90 2.29 -3.27 2.40
CA PRO A 90 3.46 -3.84 3.06
C PRO A 90 4.69 -3.68 2.16
N ILE A 91 5.80 -3.24 2.75
CA ILE A 91 7.08 -3.09 2.04
C ILE A 91 8.24 -3.57 2.89
N TYR A 92 9.20 -4.27 2.28
CA TYR A 92 10.36 -4.86 2.96
C TYR A 92 9.97 -5.77 4.13
N SER A 93 8.88 -6.50 3.98
CA SER A 93 8.20 -7.19 5.08
C SER A 93 8.02 -8.67 4.78
N SER A 94 7.86 -9.48 5.83
CA SER A 94 7.75 -10.94 5.73
C SER A 94 6.58 -11.49 6.53
N ASN A 95 6.15 -12.71 6.17
CA ASN A 95 5.12 -13.46 6.89
C ASN A 95 3.80 -12.67 6.99
N ILE A 96 3.16 -12.48 5.84
CA ILE A 96 2.03 -11.54 5.68
C ILE A 96 0.77 -12.31 5.30
N ILE A 97 -0.32 -12.05 6.02
CA ILE A 97 -1.66 -12.55 5.71
C ILE A 97 -2.59 -11.37 5.50
N ILE A 98 -3.20 -11.30 4.32
CA ILE A 98 -4.27 -10.34 4.02
C ILE A 98 -5.51 -11.16 3.65
N GLN A 99 -6.55 -11.10 4.48
CA GLN A 99 -7.70 -11.99 4.36
C GLN A 99 -9.04 -11.29 4.60
N GLY A 100 -10.03 -11.58 3.76
CA GLY A 100 -11.41 -11.15 4.04
C GLY A 100 -11.59 -9.63 4.02
N ILE A 101 -10.71 -8.89 3.34
CA ILE A 101 -10.84 -7.43 3.24
C ILE A 101 -11.63 -7.04 2.00
N THR A 102 -12.35 -5.94 2.11
CA THR A 102 -13.02 -5.26 1.00
C THR A 102 -12.30 -3.96 0.70
N ILE A 103 -11.88 -3.74 -0.54
CA ILE A 103 -11.30 -2.47 -1.01
C ILE A 103 -12.24 -1.88 -2.06
N LEU A 104 -12.67 -0.64 -1.84
CA LEU A 104 -13.52 0.09 -2.79
C LEU A 104 -12.87 1.45 -3.12
N ALA A 105 -12.26 1.53 -4.29
CA ALA A 105 -11.82 2.77 -4.89
C ALA A 105 -12.71 3.13 -6.08
N LEU A 106 -12.94 4.44 -6.29
CA LEU A 106 -13.61 4.87 -7.52
C LEU A 106 -12.75 4.48 -8.73
N VAL A 107 -13.34 3.84 -9.75
CA VAL A 107 -12.62 3.37 -10.95
C VAL A 107 -11.81 4.47 -11.66
N ARG A 108 -12.19 5.74 -11.50
CA ARG A 108 -11.46 6.89 -12.08
C ARG A 108 -10.40 7.49 -11.15
N SER A 109 -10.29 7.03 -9.90
CA SER A 109 -9.29 7.52 -8.95
C SER A 109 -7.87 7.08 -9.39
N PRO A 110 -6.88 7.99 -9.43
CA PRO A 110 -5.58 7.67 -10.00
C PRO A 110 -4.70 6.94 -8.99
N ASN A 111 -4.10 5.82 -9.41
CA ASN A 111 -3.11 5.06 -8.63
C ASN A 111 -3.63 4.57 -7.29
N THR A 112 -4.89 4.14 -7.26
CA THR A 112 -5.54 3.58 -6.08
C THR A 112 -5.47 2.07 -6.08
N ASP A 113 -4.28 1.54 -6.38
CA ASP A 113 -3.99 0.11 -6.37
C ASP A 113 -4.50 -0.52 -5.05
N GLY A 114 -5.03 -1.75 -5.13
CA GLY A 114 -5.60 -2.45 -4.00
C GLY A 114 -4.52 -2.91 -3.01
N ILE A 115 -3.93 -4.07 -3.28
CA ILE A 115 -2.85 -4.63 -2.45
C ILE A 115 -1.53 -4.57 -3.21
N ASN A 116 -0.58 -3.81 -2.67
CA ASN A 116 0.76 -3.65 -3.23
C ASN A 116 1.79 -4.31 -2.33
N LEU A 117 2.30 -5.45 -2.76
CA LEU A 117 3.38 -6.15 -2.08
C LEU A 117 4.70 -5.66 -2.66
N ASP A 118 5.46 -4.89 -1.89
CA ASP A 118 6.74 -4.39 -2.36
C ASP A 118 7.91 -5.02 -1.60
N SER A 119 8.70 -5.82 -2.31
CA SER A 119 9.85 -6.50 -1.72
C SER A 119 9.44 -7.32 -0.48
N CYS A 120 8.34 -8.07 -0.59
CA CYS A 120 7.76 -8.89 0.48
C CYS A 120 7.97 -10.39 0.25
N THR A 121 8.14 -11.15 1.33
CA THR A 121 8.29 -12.62 1.25
C THR A 121 7.28 -13.33 2.14
N ASN A 122 6.94 -14.56 1.76
CA ASN A 122 5.94 -15.39 2.44
C ASN A 122 4.62 -14.64 2.68
N THR A 123 3.99 -14.21 1.58
CA THR A 123 2.70 -13.51 1.64
C THR A 123 1.56 -14.38 1.13
N ARG A 124 0.42 -14.31 1.81
CA ARG A 124 -0.86 -14.90 1.43
C ARG A 124 -1.94 -13.81 1.33
N ILE A 125 -2.62 -13.79 0.19
CA ILE A 125 -3.82 -12.99 -0.05
C ILE A 125 -4.94 -13.96 -0.37
N GLU A 126 -6.04 -13.92 0.39
CA GLU A 126 -7.18 -14.82 0.22
C GLU A 126 -8.50 -14.12 0.60
N ASP A 127 -9.62 -14.55 0.01
CA ASP A 127 -10.98 -14.11 0.36
C ASP A 127 -11.21 -12.59 0.27
N CYS A 128 -10.52 -11.87 -0.62
CA CYS A 128 -10.59 -10.41 -0.72
C CYS A 128 -11.53 -9.96 -1.84
N TYR A 129 -12.30 -8.90 -1.61
CA TYR A 129 -13.09 -8.23 -2.65
C TYR A 129 -12.48 -6.88 -2.99
N ILE A 130 -11.94 -6.72 -4.20
CA ILE A 130 -11.18 -5.53 -4.59
C ILE A 130 -11.77 -4.87 -5.82
N VAL A 131 -12.22 -3.63 -5.65
CA VAL A 131 -12.51 -2.68 -6.73
C VAL A 131 -11.48 -1.56 -6.65
N SER A 132 -10.64 -1.45 -7.68
CA SER A 132 -9.56 -0.46 -7.76
C SER A 132 -9.75 0.50 -8.94
N GLY A 133 -9.13 1.68 -8.85
CA GLY A 133 -8.94 2.59 -9.99
C GLY A 133 -7.67 2.31 -10.80
N ASP A 134 -6.84 1.37 -10.34
CA ASP A 134 -5.58 0.93 -10.96
C ASP A 134 -5.46 -0.60 -10.76
N ASP A 135 -4.28 -1.15 -10.46
CA ASP A 135 -4.10 -2.59 -10.19
C ASP A 135 -4.85 -3.08 -8.94
N CYS A 136 -5.63 -4.17 -9.02
CA CYS A 136 -6.25 -4.78 -7.84
C CYS A 136 -5.21 -5.39 -6.89
N VAL A 137 -4.22 -6.09 -7.45
CA VAL A 137 -3.07 -6.64 -6.71
C VAL A 137 -1.83 -6.40 -7.57
N ALA A 138 -0.81 -5.78 -6.97
CA ALA A 138 0.47 -5.53 -7.63
C ALA A 138 1.62 -6.09 -6.79
N VAL A 139 2.53 -6.81 -7.45
CA VAL A 139 3.76 -7.33 -6.86
C VAL A 139 4.92 -6.51 -7.41
N LYS A 140 5.69 -5.87 -6.51
CA LYS A 140 6.75 -4.91 -6.86
C LYS A 140 8.04 -5.23 -6.09
N GLY A 141 9.18 -4.82 -6.63
CA GLY A 141 10.50 -5.07 -6.03
C GLY A 141 11.40 -3.83 -6.00
N GLY A 142 10.79 -2.66 -5.80
CA GLY A 142 11.46 -1.37 -6.01
C GLY A 142 11.53 -0.94 -7.48
N TRP A 143 12.19 0.20 -7.69
CA TRP A 143 12.30 0.92 -8.95
C TRP A 143 13.75 0.93 -9.45
N ASP A 144 13.96 0.43 -10.67
CA ASP A 144 15.22 0.52 -11.42
C ASP A 144 16.45 0.08 -10.60
N GLU A 145 17.56 0.83 -10.68
CA GLU A 145 18.80 0.54 -9.95
C GLU A 145 18.62 0.56 -8.43
N TYR A 146 17.64 1.31 -7.92
CA TYR A 146 17.37 1.39 -6.48
C TYR A 146 16.78 0.09 -5.95
N GLY A 147 15.86 -0.51 -6.71
CA GLY A 147 15.31 -1.83 -6.42
C GLY A 147 16.38 -2.92 -6.50
N ILE A 148 17.18 -2.91 -7.58
CA ILE A 148 18.28 -3.87 -7.79
C ILE A 148 19.28 -3.79 -6.64
N THR A 149 19.69 -2.59 -6.24
CA THR A 149 20.67 -2.37 -5.16
C THR A 149 20.11 -2.80 -3.80
N TYR A 150 18.79 -2.68 -3.59
CA TYR A 150 18.16 -3.11 -2.35
C TYR A 150 18.15 -4.64 -2.20
N GLY A 151 17.92 -5.37 -3.30
CA GLY A 151 18.25 -6.80 -3.41
C GLY A 151 17.39 -7.76 -2.58
N MET A 152 16.16 -7.39 -2.22
CA MET A 152 15.26 -8.24 -1.43
C MET A 152 14.38 -9.13 -2.33
N GLN A 153 14.36 -10.43 -2.04
CA GLN A 153 13.63 -11.42 -2.82
C GLN A 153 12.13 -11.42 -2.48
N LEU A 154 11.29 -11.51 -3.51
CA LEU A 154 9.83 -11.62 -3.41
C LEU A 154 9.36 -13.08 -3.48
N VAL A 155 8.42 -13.44 -2.60
CA VAL A 155 7.72 -14.75 -2.64
C VAL A 155 6.25 -14.55 -2.28
N LEU A 156 5.36 -14.83 -3.24
CA LEU A 156 3.91 -14.69 -3.12
C LEU A 156 3.21 -16.03 -3.39
N SER A 157 2.19 -16.33 -2.58
CA SER A 157 1.17 -17.34 -2.90
C SER A 157 -0.21 -16.68 -3.01
N LEU A 158 -0.92 -16.94 -4.11
CA LEU A 158 -2.28 -16.47 -4.36
C LEU A 158 -3.23 -17.66 -4.26
N TRP A 159 -4.31 -17.51 -3.48
CA TRP A 159 -5.36 -18.51 -3.34
C TRP A 159 -6.71 -17.82 -3.49
N GLU A 160 -7.52 -18.32 -4.44
CA GLU A 160 -8.91 -17.91 -4.73
C GLU A 160 -9.17 -16.37 -4.69
N LEU A 161 -8.96 -15.70 -5.83
CA LEU A 161 -9.33 -14.29 -6.08
C LEU A 161 -10.73 -14.17 -6.69
#